data_AF-A0A292EAE2-F1
#
_entry.id   AF-A0A292EAE2-F1
#
_cell.length_a   1.000
_cell.length_b   1.000
_cell.length_c   1.000
_cell.angle_alpha   90.00
_cell.angle_beta   90.00
_cell.angle_gamma   90.00
#
_symmetry.space_group_name_H-M   'P 1'
#
loop_
_entity.id
_entity.type
_entity.pdbx_description
1 polymer ?
#
loop_
_entity_poly.entity_id
_entity_poly.type
_entity_poly.pdbx_seq_one_letter_code
_entity_poly.pdbx_strand_id
1 'polypeptide(L)'
;MSDSEDDKQATDYQKQRRFISSASRRDLTLLCLNELFVGSEPLRLMKKQKPLYLRYEIDGLVHDRAYLSPASWRAKILFDVAEGKDFRVLEMDQPGRYADMFPKELLRRLLWHSRPKTNFPPVARFFDPRGKAEMLLTRSRLCDHAVDALHNLGGTPRFEPLWVSDIIALRPMARIEMVRDESFIAKAPISLHVEAAAMTGRIVKEPELPELPLNGKTTRLPVPPMPSYVFRLLDHLRKGSGLHLEPTDLTVYGDYSF
;
A
#
# COMPACT_ATOMS: atom_id res chain seq x y z
N MET A 1 20.35 30.91 -3.75
CA MET A 1 21.02 29.66 -3.30
C MET A 1 20.02 28.58 -2.84
N SER A 2 18.72 28.67 -3.17
CA SER A 2 17.71 27.68 -2.75
C SER A 2 17.27 26.72 -3.88
N ASP A 3 17.58 27.00 -5.14
CA ASP A 3 17.13 26.17 -6.27
C ASP A 3 17.96 24.88 -6.49
N SER A 4 19.16 24.77 -5.90
CA SER A 4 20.07 23.65 -6.19
C SER A 4 19.86 22.39 -5.33
N GLU A 5 19.14 22.50 -4.20
CA GLU A 5 18.84 21.35 -3.34
C GLU A 5 17.55 20.63 -3.77
N ASP A 6 16.52 21.39 -4.19
CA ASP A 6 15.28 20.83 -4.75
C ASP A 6 15.53 20.09 -6.07
N ASP A 7 16.40 20.62 -6.95
CA ASP A 7 16.76 19.95 -8.20
C ASP A 7 17.58 18.68 -7.95
N LYS A 8 18.51 18.68 -6.99
CA LYS A 8 19.27 17.46 -6.63
C LYS A 8 18.36 16.39 -6.01
N GLN A 9 17.42 16.78 -5.14
CA GLN A 9 16.46 15.85 -4.54
C GLN A 9 15.44 15.32 -5.56
N ALA A 10 14.98 16.15 -6.50
CA ALA A 10 14.14 15.69 -7.61
C ALA A 10 14.88 14.71 -8.53
N THR A 11 16.19 14.93 -8.74
CA THR A 11 17.04 14.04 -9.53
C THR A 11 17.29 12.70 -8.83
N ASP A 12 17.48 12.70 -7.52
CA ASP A 12 17.60 11.46 -6.72
C ASP A 12 16.28 10.70 -6.63
N TYR A 13 15.16 11.41 -6.51
CA TYR A 13 13.79 10.84 -6.60
C TYR A 13 13.55 10.16 -7.95
N GLN A 14 13.95 10.79 -9.06
CA GLN A 14 13.85 10.21 -10.41
C GLN A 14 14.83 9.05 -10.64
N LYS A 15 16.04 9.11 -10.08
CA LYS A 15 17.04 8.03 -10.17
C LYS A 15 16.62 6.78 -9.40
N GLN A 16 15.97 6.92 -8.24
CA GLN A 16 15.43 5.79 -7.47
C GLN A 16 14.25 5.10 -8.18
N ARG A 17 13.52 5.80 -9.05
CA ARG A 17 12.41 5.25 -9.85
C ARG A 17 12.85 4.43 -11.08
N ARG A 18 14.03 4.69 -11.66
CA ARG A 18 14.46 4.17 -12.97
C ARG A 18 15.08 2.77 -13.00
N PHE A 19 15.07 2.02 -11.89
CA PHE A 19 15.56 0.64 -11.90
C PHE A 19 14.46 -0.32 -11.43
N ILE A 20 14.12 -1.29 -12.28
CA ILE A 20 13.56 -2.56 -11.79
C ILE A 20 14.69 -3.25 -11.01
N SER A 21 14.87 -2.79 -9.78
CA SER A 21 15.77 -3.42 -8.82
C SER A 21 15.19 -4.78 -8.43
N SER A 22 16.02 -5.64 -7.82
CA SER A 22 15.54 -6.84 -7.14
C SER A 22 14.45 -6.52 -6.10
N ALA A 23 14.49 -5.33 -5.48
CA ALA A 23 13.46 -4.86 -4.56
C ALA A 23 12.13 -4.62 -5.28
N SER A 24 12.14 -4.03 -6.48
CA SER A 24 10.92 -3.83 -7.29
C SER A 24 10.28 -5.17 -7.66
N ARG A 25 11.07 -6.21 -7.97
CA ARG A 25 10.55 -7.57 -8.27
C ARG A 25 9.94 -8.26 -7.04
N ARG A 26 10.55 -8.10 -5.86
CA ARG A 26 9.99 -8.60 -4.60
C ARG A 26 8.68 -7.89 -4.27
N ASP A 27 8.62 -6.56 -4.40
CA ASP A 27 7.40 -5.77 -4.18
C ASP A 27 6.28 -6.18 -5.14
N LEU A 28 6.59 -6.31 -6.43
CA LEU A 28 5.65 -6.81 -7.44
C LEU A 28 5.12 -8.20 -7.06
N THR A 29 6.00 -9.08 -6.57
CA THR A 29 5.57 -10.40 -6.12
C THR A 29 4.64 -10.28 -4.93
N LEU A 30 5.05 -9.62 -3.84
CA LEU A 30 4.21 -9.38 -2.64
C LEU A 30 2.82 -8.84 -2.99
N LEU A 31 2.76 -7.86 -3.88
CA LEU A 31 1.52 -7.22 -4.32
C LEU A 31 0.66 -8.09 -5.23
N CYS A 32 1.26 -9.01 -5.99
CA CYS A 32 0.52 -10.02 -6.75
C CYS A 32 -0.09 -11.10 -5.84
N LEU A 33 0.57 -11.40 -4.72
CA LEU A 33 0.10 -12.39 -3.75
C LEU A 33 -0.99 -11.84 -2.83
N ASN A 34 -0.99 -10.53 -2.62
CA ASN A 34 -1.95 -9.90 -1.74
C ASN A 34 -3.26 -9.58 -2.47
N GLU A 35 -4.35 -10.05 -1.90
CA GLU A 35 -5.70 -9.68 -2.28
C GLU A 35 -6.33 -8.92 -1.11
N LEU A 36 -6.71 -7.66 -1.33
CA LEU A 36 -7.41 -6.87 -0.30
C LEU A 36 -8.82 -7.43 -0.08
N PHE A 37 -9.12 -7.82 1.16
CA PHE A 37 -10.45 -8.21 1.61
C PHE A 37 -11.15 -7.08 2.37
N VAL A 38 -12.44 -6.95 2.13
CA VAL A 38 -13.35 -6.12 2.93
C VAL A 38 -14.42 -7.05 3.50
N GLY A 39 -14.46 -7.17 4.82
CA GLY A 39 -15.11 -8.29 5.50
C GLY A 39 -14.56 -9.64 5.02
N SER A 40 -15.45 -10.54 4.58
CA SER A 40 -15.11 -11.86 4.04
C SER A 40 -14.93 -11.89 2.52
N GLU A 41 -15.17 -10.79 1.81
CA GLU A 41 -15.17 -10.75 0.36
C GLU A 41 -13.94 -10.00 -0.19
N PRO A 42 -13.24 -10.54 -1.21
CA PRO A 42 -12.15 -9.83 -1.84
C PRO A 42 -12.67 -8.65 -2.68
N LEU A 43 -11.98 -7.51 -2.62
CA LEU A 43 -12.41 -6.26 -3.26
C LEU A 43 -12.66 -6.44 -4.77
N ARG A 44 -11.92 -7.32 -5.45
CA ARG A 44 -12.10 -7.55 -6.90
C ARG A 44 -13.45 -8.17 -7.26
N LEU A 45 -14.07 -8.92 -6.33
CA LEU A 45 -15.35 -9.60 -6.55
C LEU A 45 -16.54 -8.70 -6.21
N MET A 46 -16.31 -7.64 -5.43
CA MET A 46 -17.37 -6.74 -5.00
C MET A 46 -18.08 -6.07 -6.18
N LYS A 47 -19.41 -6.00 -6.10
CA LYS A 47 -20.26 -5.43 -7.13
C LYS A 47 -20.01 -3.93 -7.26
N LYS A 48 -19.65 -3.51 -8.48
CA LYS A 48 -19.37 -2.11 -8.80
C LYS A 48 -20.66 -1.31 -8.93
N GLN A 49 -20.66 -0.09 -8.40
CA GLN A 49 -21.71 0.88 -8.73
C GLN A 49 -21.28 1.82 -9.87
N LYS A 50 -19.97 2.08 -10.00
CA LYS A 50 -19.38 2.95 -11.03
C LYS A 50 -17.99 2.42 -11.45
N PRO A 51 -17.55 2.67 -12.70
CA PRO A 51 -16.17 2.40 -13.09
C PRO A 51 -15.20 3.29 -12.31
N LEU A 52 -13.97 2.80 -12.10
CA LEU A 52 -12.90 3.61 -11.53
C LEU A 52 -12.30 4.46 -12.66
N TYR A 53 -12.44 5.78 -12.57
CA TYR A 53 -11.80 6.70 -13.50
C TYR A 53 -10.34 6.91 -13.11
N LEU A 54 -9.44 6.95 -14.09
CA LEU A 54 -8.02 7.18 -13.90
C LEU A 54 -7.48 8.13 -14.96
N ARG A 55 -6.69 9.09 -14.50
CA ARG A 55 -5.74 9.84 -15.32
C ARG A 55 -4.34 9.47 -14.89
N TYR A 56 -3.52 9.04 -15.82
CA TYR A 56 -2.14 8.65 -15.54
C TYR A 56 -1.22 9.05 -16.70
N GLU A 57 0.06 9.10 -16.42
CA GLU A 57 1.11 9.42 -17.37
C GLU A 57 2.04 8.20 -17.52
N ILE A 58 2.39 7.86 -18.75
CA ILE A 58 3.40 6.87 -19.09
C ILE A 58 4.41 7.51 -20.03
N ASP A 59 5.67 7.57 -19.62
CA ASP A 59 6.76 8.13 -20.44
C ASP A 59 6.41 9.53 -21.00
N GLY A 60 5.75 10.36 -20.18
CA GLY A 60 5.31 11.72 -20.52
C GLY A 60 3.97 11.81 -21.27
N LEU A 61 3.35 10.68 -21.65
CA LEU A 61 2.06 10.65 -22.34
C LEU A 61 0.91 10.48 -21.34
N VAL A 62 -0.01 11.46 -21.33
CA VAL A 62 -1.20 11.42 -20.46
C VAL A 62 -2.30 10.57 -21.09
N HIS A 63 -2.89 9.71 -20.26
CA HIS A 63 -3.97 8.80 -20.60
C HIS A 63 -5.15 8.98 -19.66
N ASP A 64 -6.36 8.99 -20.22
CA ASP A 64 -7.61 8.97 -19.49
C ASP A 64 -8.34 7.64 -19.76
N ARG A 65 -8.67 6.90 -18.70
CA ARG A 65 -9.30 5.58 -18.82
C ARG A 65 -10.29 5.32 -17.70
N ALA A 66 -11.36 4.62 -18.03
CA ALA A 66 -12.27 4.02 -17.06
C ALA A 66 -11.94 2.53 -16.95
N TYR A 67 -11.50 2.09 -15.78
CA TYR A 67 -11.21 0.68 -15.54
C TYR A 67 -12.41 -0.01 -14.90
N LEU A 68 -12.69 -1.19 -15.43
CA LEU A 68 -13.79 -2.01 -14.93
C LEU A 68 -13.44 -2.64 -13.60
N SER A 69 -12.18 -2.87 -13.22
CA SER A 69 -11.83 -3.45 -11.92
C SER A 69 -10.46 -3.00 -11.43
N PRO A 70 -10.22 -3.02 -10.11
CA PRO A 70 -8.88 -2.84 -9.55
C PRO A 70 -7.89 -3.86 -10.13
N ALA A 71 -8.31 -5.11 -10.35
CA ALA A 71 -7.46 -6.13 -10.97
C ALA A 71 -6.98 -5.76 -12.39
N SER A 72 -7.86 -5.21 -13.23
CA SER A 72 -7.49 -4.73 -14.58
C SER A 72 -6.46 -3.60 -14.52
N TRP A 73 -6.61 -2.73 -13.53
CA TRP A 73 -5.68 -1.63 -13.31
C TRP A 73 -4.33 -2.10 -12.76
N ARG A 74 -4.34 -2.98 -11.74
CA ARG A 74 -3.13 -3.63 -11.21
C ARG A 74 -2.35 -4.28 -12.35
N ALA A 75 -3.02 -5.04 -13.21
CA ALA A 75 -2.38 -5.66 -14.38
C ALA A 75 -1.68 -4.64 -15.29
N LYS A 76 -2.30 -3.48 -15.56
CA LYS A 76 -1.66 -2.42 -16.36
C LYS A 76 -0.39 -1.89 -15.71
N ILE A 77 -0.44 -1.50 -14.44
CA ILE A 77 0.76 -1.04 -13.70
C ILE A 77 1.83 -2.14 -13.72
N LEU A 78 1.44 -3.38 -13.42
CA LEU A 78 2.37 -4.51 -13.39
C LEU A 78 3.12 -4.65 -14.71
N PHE A 79 2.43 -4.62 -15.85
CA PHE A 79 3.06 -4.74 -17.16
C PHE A 79 3.95 -3.54 -17.50
N ASP A 80 3.47 -2.31 -17.33
CA ASP A 80 4.27 -1.13 -17.69
C ASP A 80 5.51 -0.98 -16.79
N VAL A 81 5.36 -1.22 -15.49
CA VAL A 81 6.49 -1.16 -14.55
C VAL A 81 7.45 -2.31 -14.79
N ALA A 82 6.98 -3.51 -15.15
CA ALA A 82 7.84 -4.63 -15.54
C ALA A 82 8.60 -4.36 -16.86
N GLU A 83 8.04 -3.54 -17.75
CA GLU A 83 8.68 -3.06 -18.99
C GLU A 83 9.61 -1.85 -18.74
N GLY A 84 9.70 -1.35 -17.51
CA GLY A 84 10.58 -0.26 -17.12
C GLY A 84 10.09 1.13 -17.51
N LYS A 85 8.80 1.28 -17.84
CA LYS A 85 8.20 2.58 -18.18
C LYS A 85 8.05 3.46 -16.93
N ASP A 86 8.15 4.77 -17.11
CA ASP A 86 7.87 5.72 -16.03
C ASP A 86 6.36 5.90 -15.90
N PHE A 87 5.78 5.27 -14.88
CA PHE A 87 4.36 5.30 -14.61
C PHE A 87 4.03 6.30 -13.50
N ARG A 88 3.03 7.16 -13.73
CA ARG A 88 2.55 8.12 -12.73
C ARG A 88 1.05 8.22 -12.71
N VAL A 89 0.45 8.06 -11.52
CA VAL A 89 -0.97 8.37 -11.31
C VAL A 89 -1.12 9.88 -11.12
N LEU A 90 -2.06 10.48 -11.84
CA LEU A 90 -2.39 11.90 -11.75
C LEU A 90 -3.73 12.10 -11.05
N GLU A 91 -4.75 11.34 -11.44
CA GLU A 91 -6.08 11.34 -10.81
C GLU A 91 -6.63 9.93 -10.71
N MET A 92 -7.45 9.69 -9.70
CA MET A 92 -8.15 8.42 -9.52
C MET A 92 -9.49 8.64 -8.81
N ASP A 93 -10.51 7.95 -9.30
CA ASP A 93 -11.90 7.96 -8.82
C ASP A 93 -12.66 9.28 -9.04
N GLN A 94 -12.26 10.37 -8.38
CA GLN A 94 -12.86 11.70 -8.54
C GLN A 94 -11.77 12.77 -8.65
N PRO A 95 -12.01 13.88 -9.36
CA PRO A 95 -11.04 14.96 -9.47
C PRO A 95 -10.55 15.44 -8.10
N GLY A 96 -9.23 15.59 -7.94
CA GLY A 96 -8.58 16.03 -6.70
C GLY A 96 -8.40 14.94 -5.65
N ARG A 97 -9.21 13.87 -5.67
CA ARG A 97 -9.25 12.87 -4.60
C ARG A 97 -7.90 12.17 -4.40
N TYR A 98 -7.20 11.84 -5.49
CA TYR A 98 -5.88 11.21 -5.39
C TYR A 98 -4.88 12.15 -4.71
N ALA A 99 -4.85 13.42 -5.09
CA ALA A 99 -3.96 14.42 -4.51
C ALA A 99 -4.30 14.71 -3.03
N ASP A 100 -5.59 14.71 -2.66
CA ASP A 100 -6.03 14.93 -1.28
C ASP A 100 -5.62 13.78 -0.34
N MET A 101 -5.78 12.53 -0.83
CA MET A 101 -5.44 11.33 -0.07
C MET A 101 -3.93 11.08 -0.05
N PHE A 102 -3.24 11.34 -1.16
CA PHE A 102 -1.81 11.07 -1.34
C PHE A 102 -1.06 12.32 -1.85
N PRO A 103 -1.01 13.40 -1.05
CA PRO A 103 -0.26 14.60 -1.42
C PRO A 103 1.24 14.29 -1.56
N LYS A 104 1.95 15.10 -2.35
CA LYS A 104 3.37 14.86 -2.68
C LYS A 104 4.25 14.71 -1.43
N GLU A 105 3.97 15.48 -0.39
CA GLU A 105 4.68 15.47 0.88
C GLU A 105 4.49 14.14 1.61
N LEU A 106 3.27 13.57 1.56
CA LEU A 106 2.99 12.25 2.10
C LEU A 106 3.73 11.16 1.31
N LEU A 107 3.68 11.20 -0.01
CA LEU A 107 4.38 10.23 -0.87
C LEU A 107 5.89 10.25 -0.62
N ARG A 108 6.50 11.44 -0.52
CA ARG A 108 7.92 11.60 -0.16
C ARG A 108 8.26 10.98 1.19
N ARG A 109 7.43 11.20 2.22
CA ARG A 109 7.62 10.60 3.55
C ARG A 109 7.48 9.08 3.52
N LEU A 110 6.47 8.55 2.81
CA LEU A 110 6.29 7.11 2.63
C LEU A 110 7.50 6.48 1.92
N LEU A 111 8.03 7.12 0.89
CA LEU A 111 9.24 6.67 0.18
C LEU A 111 10.48 6.69 1.08
N TRP A 112 10.64 7.72 1.92
CA TRP A 112 11.71 7.76 2.90
C TRP A 112 11.64 6.58 3.89
N HIS A 113 10.42 6.16 4.26
CA HIS A 113 10.17 5.01 5.13
C HIS A 113 10.38 3.64 4.42
N SER A 114 10.61 3.60 3.11
CA SER A 114 10.88 2.38 2.34
C SER A 114 12.28 1.79 2.56
N ARG A 115 13.08 2.40 3.45
CA ARG A 115 14.40 1.89 3.83
C ARG A 115 14.27 0.48 4.43
N PRO A 116 15.18 -0.45 4.10
CA PRO A 116 15.10 -1.82 4.60
C PRO A 116 15.35 -1.89 6.11
N LYS A 117 14.68 -2.85 6.78
CA LYS A 117 14.89 -3.20 8.19
C LYS A 117 14.72 -2.02 9.16
N THR A 118 13.71 -1.20 8.93
CA THR A 118 13.36 -0.08 9.80
C THR A 118 11.99 -0.25 10.42
N ASN A 119 11.85 0.15 11.67
CA ASN A 119 10.60 0.11 12.44
C ASN A 119 10.11 1.55 12.69
N PHE A 120 9.80 2.28 11.62
CA PHE A 120 9.37 3.68 11.73
C PHE A 120 7.93 3.80 12.25
N PRO A 121 7.57 4.95 12.84
CA PRO A 121 6.18 5.30 13.09
C PRO A 121 5.36 5.33 11.80
N PRO A 122 4.05 5.04 11.85
CA PRO A 122 3.15 5.28 10.74
C PRO A 122 3.23 6.72 10.21
N VAL A 123 3.16 6.87 8.89
CA VAL A 123 3.26 8.17 8.21
C VAL A 123 1.92 8.88 8.12
N ALA A 124 0.84 8.13 7.93
CA ALA A 124 -0.51 8.66 7.78
C ALA A 124 -1.55 7.72 8.40
N ARG A 125 -2.67 8.31 8.82
CA ARG A 125 -3.89 7.59 9.21
C ARG A 125 -5.01 7.97 8.27
N PHE A 126 -5.67 6.97 7.71
CA PHE A 126 -6.94 7.12 7.01
C PHE A 126 -8.05 6.53 7.88
N PHE A 127 -9.22 7.15 7.84
CA PHE A 127 -10.41 6.66 8.53
C PHE A 127 -11.65 6.87 7.66
N ASP A 128 -12.66 6.04 7.87
CA ASP A 128 -13.99 6.22 7.31
C ASP A 128 -14.86 7.05 8.27
N PRO A 129 -15.28 8.28 7.91
CA PRO A 129 -16.10 9.12 8.80
C PRO A 129 -17.49 8.53 9.05
N ARG A 130 -17.94 7.56 8.25
CA ARG A 130 -19.25 6.91 8.38
C ARG A 130 -19.17 5.51 8.97
N GLY A 131 -17.97 5.03 9.25
CA GLY A 131 -17.71 3.65 9.61
C GLY A 131 -16.70 3.52 10.74
N LYS A 132 -16.24 2.28 10.95
CA LYS A 132 -15.17 1.95 11.89
C LYS A 132 -13.87 1.58 11.17
N ALA A 133 -13.83 1.76 9.86
CA ALA A 133 -12.68 1.41 9.06
C ALA A 133 -11.56 2.41 9.32
N GLU A 134 -10.39 1.90 9.69
CA GLU A 134 -9.17 2.65 9.93
C GLU A 134 -8.00 1.98 9.23
N MET A 135 -7.02 2.79 8.86
CA MET A 135 -5.82 2.35 8.17
C MET A 135 -4.64 3.25 8.55
N LEU A 136 -3.52 2.65 8.95
CA LEU A 136 -2.25 3.33 9.18
C LEU A 136 -1.29 2.96 8.05
N LEU A 137 -0.80 3.97 7.32
CA LEU A 137 0.18 3.79 6.24
C LEU A 137 1.59 3.96 6.79
N THR A 138 2.52 3.12 6.33
CA THR A 138 3.85 3.04 6.97
C THR A 138 5.01 3.30 6.03
N ARG A 139 5.02 2.69 4.84
CA ARG A 139 6.04 2.92 3.81
C ARG A 139 5.49 2.75 2.41
N SER A 140 6.18 3.35 1.43
CA SER A 140 5.90 3.17 0.01
C SER A 140 6.45 1.83 -0.49
N ARG A 141 5.79 1.27 -1.49
CA ARG A 141 6.24 0.14 -2.30
C ARG A 141 6.00 0.46 -3.76
N LEU A 142 6.79 -0.17 -4.63
CA LEU A 142 6.61 -0.07 -6.07
C LEU A 142 6.45 1.39 -6.55
N CYS A 143 7.40 2.26 -6.20
CA CYS A 143 7.43 3.66 -6.66
C CYS A 143 6.15 4.47 -6.37
N ASP A 144 5.58 4.33 -5.17
CA ASP A 144 4.37 5.02 -4.69
C ASP A 144 3.04 4.47 -5.25
N HIS A 145 3.07 3.34 -5.94
CA HIS A 145 1.86 2.65 -6.40
C HIS A 145 1.23 1.73 -5.36
N ALA A 146 1.98 1.41 -4.31
CA ALA A 146 1.55 0.60 -3.21
C ALA A 146 2.14 1.09 -1.88
N VAL A 147 1.57 0.63 -0.79
CA VAL A 147 1.96 0.99 0.57
C VAL A 147 1.81 -0.20 1.49
N ASP A 148 2.64 -0.27 2.53
CA ASP A 148 2.33 -1.13 3.68
C ASP A 148 1.31 -0.46 4.58
N ALA A 149 0.28 -1.22 4.96
CA ALA A 149 -0.83 -0.70 5.75
C ALA A 149 -1.23 -1.65 6.88
N LEU A 150 -1.42 -1.10 8.08
CA LEU A 150 -2.18 -1.73 9.16
C LEU A 150 -3.62 -1.27 9.06
N HIS A 151 -4.58 -2.15 8.78
CA HIS A 151 -5.98 -1.79 8.55
C HIS A 151 -6.95 -2.80 9.16
N ASN A 152 -8.21 -2.43 9.38
CA ASN A 152 -9.26 -3.29 9.91
C ASN A 152 -10.45 -3.50 8.95
N LEU A 153 -10.24 -3.30 7.65
CA LEU A 153 -11.27 -3.45 6.60
C LEU A 153 -11.96 -4.83 6.59
N GLY A 154 -11.28 -5.88 7.07
CA GLY A 154 -11.82 -7.23 7.23
C GLY A 154 -12.57 -7.48 8.54
N GLY A 155 -12.77 -6.46 9.37
CA GLY A 155 -13.22 -6.59 10.77
C GLY A 155 -12.09 -6.88 11.74
N THR A 156 -11.17 -7.79 11.38
CA THR A 156 -9.94 -8.05 12.14
C THR A 156 -8.76 -7.22 11.59
N PRO A 157 -7.89 -6.65 12.44
CA PRO A 157 -6.68 -5.96 12.00
C PRO A 157 -5.75 -6.86 11.19
N ARG A 158 -5.18 -6.30 10.13
CA ARG A 158 -4.19 -6.93 9.25
C ARG A 158 -3.08 -5.95 8.94
N PHE A 159 -1.88 -6.48 8.74
CA PHE A 159 -0.73 -5.70 8.31
C PHE A 159 -0.16 -6.30 7.03
N GLU A 160 -0.43 -5.64 5.90
CA GLU A 160 -0.19 -6.20 4.57
C GLU A 160 0.08 -5.10 3.53
N PRO A 161 0.67 -5.45 2.35
CA PRO A 161 0.94 -4.49 1.30
C PRO A 161 -0.32 -4.29 0.46
N LEU A 162 -0.73 -3.03 0.30
CA LEU A 162 -1.93 -2.65 -0.44
C LEU A 162 -1.57 -1.80 -1.65
N TRP A 163 -2.28 -2.03 -2.76
CA TRP A 163 -2.24 -1.10 -3.87
C TRP A 163 -2.95 0.20 -3.49
N VAL A 164 -2.36 1.34 -3.82
CA VAL A 164 -2.99 2.65 -3.60
C VAL A 164 -4.34 2.74 -4.33
N SER A 165 -4.43 2.09 -5.47
CA SER A 165 -5.68 2.00 -6.24
C SER A 165 -6.77 1.19 -5.57
N ASP A 166 -6.42 0.17 -4.79
CA ASP A 166 -7.40 -0.59 -4.01
C ASP A 166 -7.97 0.28 -2.90
N ILE A 167 -7.11 1.04 -2.22
CA ILE A 167 -7.52 2.00 -1.18
C ILE A 167 -8.49 3.04 -1.75
N ILE A 168 -8.18 3.61 -2.92
CA ILE A 168 -9.07 4.57 -3.59
C ILE A 168 -10.38 3.90 -4.02
N ALA A 169 -10.32 2.65 -4.51
CA ALA A 169 -11.48 1.90 -5.00
C ALA A 169 -12.47 1.48 -3.90
N LEU A 170 -12.08 1.54 -2.62
CA LEU A 170 -12.97 1.27 -1.48
C LEU A 170 -14.26 2.10 -1.52
N ARG A 171 -14.19 3.37 -1.94
CA ARG A 171 -15.39 4.23 -2.01
C ARG A 171 -16.38 3.75 -3.08
N PRO A 172 -16.02 3.63 -4.37
CA PRO A 172 -16.97 3.19 -5.39
C PRO A 172 -17.37 1.71 -5.32
N MET A 173 -16.58 0.85 -4.66
CA MET A 173 -16.82 -0.60 -4.62
C MET A 173 -17.41 -1.10 -3.29
N ALA A 174 -16.92 -0.58 -2.16
CA ALA A 174 -17.31 -1.02 -0.82
C ALA A 174 -18.09 0.04 -0.03
N ARG A 175 -18.29 1.25 -0.59
CA ARG A 175 -18.91 2.41 0.10
C ARG A 175 -18.17 2.83 1.37
N ILE A 176 -16.88 2.52 1.44
CA ILE A 176 -16.01 2.93 2.53
C ILE A 176 -15.27 4.19 2.09
N GLU A 177 -15.57 5.31 2.75
CA GLU A 177 -15.03 6.62 2.38
C GLU A 177 -13.76 6.90 3.16
N MET A 178 -12.63 6.39 2.71
CA MET A 178 -11.35 6.71 3.35
C MET A 178 -11.02 8.20 3.18
N VAL A 179 -10.79 8.87 4.31
CA VAL A 179 -10.36 10.27 4.43
C VAL A 179 -9.05 10.30 5.21
N ARG A 180 -8.11 11.14 4.78
CA ARG A 180 -6.84 11.36 5.48
C ARG A 180 -7.05 12.21 6.73
N ASP A 181 -6.53 11.74 7.85
CA ASP A 181 -6.45 12.52 9.08
C ASP A 181 -5.25 13.47 9.00
N GLU A 182 -5.51 14.75 8.71
CA GLU A 182 -4.46 15.77 8.57
C GLU A 182 -3.76 16.10 9.89
N SER A 183 -4.42 15.82 11.02
CA SER A 183 -3.90 16.08 12.36
C SER A 183 -3.06 14.91 12.91
N PHE A 184 -3.00 13.80 12.17
CA PHE A 184 -2.36 12.58 12.64
C PHE A 184 -0.84 12.75 12.81
N ILE A 185 -0.37 12.44 14.01
CA ILE A 185 1.05 12.38 14.37
C ILE A 185 1.27 11.10 15.16
N ALA A 186 2.07 10.18 14.62
CA ALA A 186 2.54 9.01 15.34
C ALA A 186 3.98 9.20 15.82
N LYS A 187 4.25 8.76 17.04
CA LYS A 187 5.57 8.73 17.68
C LYS A 187 6.02 7.29 17.93
N ALA A 188 5.08 6.42 18.26
CA ALA A 188 5.31 5.01 18.46
C ALA A 188 5.66 4.33 17.13
N PRO A 189 6.63 3.39 17.12
CA PRO A 189 6.93 2.61 15.94
C PRO A 189 5.76 1.69 15.56
N ILE A 190 5.65 1.36 14.27
CA ILE A 190 4.59 0.47 13.76
C ILE A 190 4.51 -0.86 14.51
N SER A 191 5.62 -1.41 15.02
CA SER A 191 5.60 -2.64 15.83
C SER A 191 4.64 -2.57 17.02
N LEU A 192 4.61 -1.44 17.73
CA LEU A 192 3.72 -1.26 18.89
C LEU A 192 2.26 -1.18 18.46
N HIS A 193 1.97 -0.54 17.33
CA HIS A 193 0.61 -0.51 16.79
C HIS A 193 0.15 -1.90 16.34
N VAL A 194 1.04 -2.70 15.73
CA VAL A 194 0.74 -4.08 15.33
C VAL A 194 0.52 -4.98 16.54
N GLU A 195 1.38 -4.87 17.57
CA GLU A 195 1.22 -5.59 18.84
C GLU A 195 -0.09 -5.22 19.55
N ALA A 196 -0.39 -3.92 19.66
CA ALA A 196 -1.65 -3.44 20.22
C ALA A 196 -2.85 -3.94 19.42
N ALA A 197 -2.76 -3.98 18.09
CA ALA A 197 -3.83 -4.48 17.24
C ALA A 197 -4.03 -5.99 17.38
N ALA A 198 -2.96 -6.75 17.53
CA ALA A 198 -3.02 -8.19 17.80
C ALA A 198 -3.66 -8.47 19.16
N MET A 199 -3.34 -7.67 20.18
CA MET A 199 -3.85 -7.83 21.53
C MET A 199 -5.32 -7.39 21.68
N THR A 200 -5.72 -6.30 21.04
CA THR A 200 -7.05 -5.69 21.24
C THR A 200 -8.05 -6.03 20.15
N GLY A 201 -7.60 -6.59 19.02
CA GLY A 201 -8.46 -6.84 17.86
C GLY A 201 -8.94 -5.58 17.15
N ARG A 202 -8.35 -4.40 17.42
CA ARG A 202 -8.64 -3.13 16.73
C ARG A 202 -7.39 -2.30 16.55
N ILE A 203 -7.44 -1.30 15.69
CA ILE A 203 -6.36 -0.30 15.61
C ILE A 203 -6.54 0.67 16.79
N VAL A 204 -5.51 0.77 17.62
CA VAL A 204 -5.48 1.59 18.82
C VAL A 204 -4.88 2.95 18.49
N LYS A 205 -5.46 4.03 19.02
CA LYS A 205 -4.94 5.39 18.80
C LYS A 205 -3.68 5.60 19.63
N GLU A 206 -2.83 6.52 19.15
CA GLU A 206 -1.55 6.87 19.81
C GLU A 206 -1.66 7.10 21.33
N PRO A 207 -2.63 7.88 21.85
CA PRO A 207 -2.69 8.17 23.28
C PRO A 207 -3.09 6.97 24.14
N GLU A 208 -3.69 5.94 23.55
CA GLU A 208 -4.12 4.72 24.25
C GLU A 208 -2.99 3.68 24.32
N LEU A 209 -1.95 3.79 23.48
CA LEU A 209 -0.84 2.82 23.45
C LEU A 209 -0.11 2.66 24.80
N PRO A 210 0.18 3.73 25.57
CA PRO A 210 0.87 3.61 26.86
C PRO A 210 0.05 2.89 27.94
N GLU A 211 -1.27 2.78 27.77
CA GLU A 211 -2.17 2.10 28.73
C GLU A 211 -2.16 0.58 28.55
N LEU A 212 -1.59 0.11 27.46
CA LEU A 212 -1.53 -1.30 27.10
C LEU A 212 -0.25 -1.96 27.63
N PRO A 213 -0.29 -3.21 28.10
CA PRO A 213 0.88 -3.97 28.54
C PRO A 213 1.73 -4.46 27.35
N LEU A 214 2.13 -3.55 26.47
CA LEU A 214 2.98 -3.84 25.31
C LEU A 214 4.40 -4.16 25.79
N ASN A 215 4.97 -5.25 25.27
CA ASN A 215 6.29 -5.74 25.66
C ASN A 215 7.28 -5.79 24.48
N GLY A 216 6.88 -5.27 23.31
CA GLY A 216 7.69 -5.25 22.10
C GLY A 216 7.66 -6.55 21.31
N LYS A 217 6.91 -7.58 21.75
CA LYS A 217 6.77 -8.83 21.01
C LYS A 217 5.69 -8.66 19.95
N THR A 218 6.12 -8.32 18.75
CA THR A 218 5.23 -8.20 17.60
C THR A 218 4.70 -9.57 17.18
N THR A 219 3.44 -9.85 17.50
CA THR A 219 2.74 -11.04 17.00
C THR A 219 2.26 -10.78 15.58
N ARG A 220 2.47 -11.75 14.66
CA ARG A 220 1.97 -11.63 13.29
C ARG A 220 0.44 -11.64 13.30
N LEU A 221 -0.16 -10.60 12.72
CA LEU A 221 -1.59 -10.54 12.46
C LEU A 221 -1.99 -11.58 11.40
N PRO A 222 -3.29 -11.96 11.34
CA PRO A 222 -3.78 -12.93 10.37
C PRO A 222 -3.44 -12.55 8.93
N VAL A 223 -2.90 -13.51 8.19
CA VAL A 223 -2.69 -13.39 6.73
C VAL A 223 -3.89 -13.98 6.02
N PRO A 224 -4.51 -13.30 5.03
CA PRO A 224 -5.60 -13.89 4.26
C PRO A 224 -5.16 -15.17 3.56
N PRO A 225 -6.08 -16.11 3.34
CA PRO A 225 -5.79 -17.29 2.53
C PRO A 225 -5.39 -16.85 1.11
N MET A 226 -4.27 -17.37 0.62
CA MET A 226 -3.85 -17.10 -0.76
C MET A 226 -4.81 -17.81 -1.74
N PRO A 227 -5.38 -17.08 -2.72
CA PRO A 227 -6.20 -17.69 -3.75
C PRO A 227 -5.42 -18.71 -4.59
N SER A 228 -6.07 -19.78 -5.06
CA SER A 228 -5.41 -20.84 -5.85
C SER A 228 -4.74 -20.36 -7.14
N TYR A 229 -5.24 -19.27 -7.74
CA TYR A 229 -4.62 -18.68 -8.94
C TYR A 229 -3.25 -18.06 -8.65
N VAL A 230 -3.02 -17.63 -7.40
CA VAL A 230 -1.77 -17.02 -6.97
C VAL A 230 -0.62 -18.04 -7.02
N PHE A 231 -0.88 -19.29 -6.64
CA PHE A 231 0.11 -20.37 -6.77
C PHE A 231 0.51 -20.61 -8.23
N ARG A 232 -0.45 -20.55 -9.17
CA ARG A 232 -0.15 -20.66 -10.61
C ARG A 232 0.69 -19.51 -11.13
N LEU A 233 0.43 -18.29 -10.64
CA LEU A 233 1.22 -17.10 -10.98
C LEU A 233 2.63 -17.21 -10.40
N LEU A 234 2.78 -17.66 -9.14
CA LEU A 234 4.08 -17.93 -8.53
C LEU A 234 4.90 -18.96 -9.30
N ASP A 235 4.28 -20.07 -9.70
CA ASP A 235 4.96 -21.10 -10.51
C ASP A 235 5.42 -20.54 -11.85
N HIS A 236 4.63 -19.65 -12.46
CA HIS A 236 5.02 -18.97 -13.70
C HIS A 236 6.19 -18.01 -13.48
N LEU A 237 6.13 -17.17 -12.43
CA LEU A 237 7.19 -16.24 -12.08
C LEU A 237 8.49 -16.97 -11.73
N ARG A 238 8.42 -18.08 -10.99
CA ARG A 238 9.57 -18.93 -10.62
C ARG A 238 10.29 -19.49 -11.86
N LYS A 239 9.53 -19.99 -12.85
CA LYS A 239 10.07 -20.55 -14.09
C LYS A 239 10.78 -19.51 -14.98
N GLY A 240 10.40 -18.23 -14.88
CA GLY A 240 10.96 -17.16 -15.73
C GLY A 240 12.01 -16.27 -15.07
N SER A 241 12.14 -16.24 -13.73
CA SER A 241 12.89 -15.18 -13.03
C SER A 241 14.02 -15.66 -12.12
N GLY A 242 14.17 -16.97 -11.88
CA GLY A 242 15.19 -17.52 -10.96
C GLY A 242 14.99 -17.15 -9.48
N LEU A 243 13.86 -16.51 -9.12
CA LEU A 243 13.52 -16.20 -7.74
C LEU A 243 12.99 -17.43 -7.00
N HIS A 244 13.77 -17.94 -6.03
CA HIS A 244 13.28 -18.82 -4.97
C HIS A 244 12.69 -17.97 -3.84
N LEU A 245 11.39 -17.72 -3.90
CA LEU A 245 10.65 -17.11 -2.80
C LEU A 245 9.67 -18.15 -2.25
N GLU A 246 9.88 -18.57 -1.00
CA GLU A 246 8.89 -19.37 -0.30
C GLU A 246 7.70 -18.47 0.11
N PRO A 247 6.45 -18.94 0.00
CA PRO A 247 5.28 -18.12 0.31
C PRO A 247 5.26 -17.59 1.76
N THR A 248 5.92 -18.28 2.68
CA THR A 248 6.06 -17.88 4.08
C THR A 248 6.99 -16.69 4.29
N ASP A 249 7.90 -16.44 3.35
CA ASP A 249 8.88 -15.33 3.38
C ASP A 249 8.37 -14.07 2.66
N LEU A 250 7.18 -14.18 2.08
CA LEU A 250 6.51 -13.13 1.31
C LEU A 250 5.48 -12.40 2.16
N THR A 251 5.96 -11.89 3.29
CA THR A 251 5.19 -11.02 4.17
C THR A 251 5.93 -9.70 4.37
N VAL A 252 5.17 -8.64 4.61
CA VAL A 252 5.74 -7.31 4.88
C VAL A 252 6.62 -7.33 6.14
N TYR A 253 6.34 -8.22 7.09
CA TYR A 253 7.08 -8.38 8.36
C TYR A 253 8.58 -8.60 8.15
N GLY A 254 8.99 -9.28 7.07
CA GLY A 254 10.41 -9.51 6.76
C GLY A 254 11.19 -8.24 6.43
N ASP A 255 10.49 -7.14 6.12
CA ASP A 255 11.09 -5.86 5.75
C ASP A 255 11.18 -4.89 6.96
N TYR A 256 10.71 -5.29 8.15
CA TYR A 256 10.77 -4.54 9.41
C TYR A 256 11.75 -5.20 10.39
N SER A 257 12.37 -4.36 11.22
CA SER A 257 13.16 -4.79 12.39
C SER A 257 12.26 -4.80 13.64
N PHE A 258 11.39 -5.80 13.74
CA PHE A 258 10.53 -6.01 14.91
C PHE A 258 11.27 -6.62 16.09
#